data_AF-A0A5C0ZGL8-F1
#
_entry.id   AF-A0A5C0ZGL8-F1
#
_cell.length_a   1.000
_cell.length_b   1.000
_cell.length_c   1.000
_cell.angle_alpha   90.00
_cell.angle_beta   90.00
_cell.angle_gamma   90.00
#
_symmetry.space_group_name_H-M   'P 1'
#
loop_
_entity.id
_entity.type
_entity.pdbx_description
1 polymer ?
#
loop_
_entity_poly.entity_id
_entity_poly.type
_entity_poly.pdbx_seq_one_letter_code
_entity_poly.pdbx_strand_id
1 'polypeptide(L)'
;MKKVFIVPALAAALFLAACGGGENKNATHEHEETAASSTPAETPAAATVPGIENVQVTSHIELQASDDMRFDKDLFKVKAGEKVKLTLKNVGQQPIESMGHNAVVLDQGTDIAAFGGEAFKAKDDEYIPSTFASSIIAHTKLLGPGQSDEIEFTLPKAGVYEFICSFPGHWGTMQGKIVAE
;
A
#
# COMPACT_ATOMS: atom_id res chain seq x y z
N MET A 1 -53.81 3.83 -0.06
CA MET A 1 -54.49 4.73 0.89
C MET A 1 -53.50 5.80 1.31
N LYS A 2 -53.75 7.05 0.93
CA LYS A 2 -52.90 8.22 1.22
C LYS A 2 -53.38 8.85 2.52
N LYS A 3 -52.48 9.12 3.46
CA LYS A 3 -52.72 10.12 4.51
C LYS A 3 -51.51 11.05 4.60
N VAL A 4 -51.72 12.21 4.01
CA VAL A 4 -50.94 13.44 4.14
C VAL A 4 -51.33 14.08 5.47
N PHE A 5 -50.37 14.58 6.24
CA PHE A 5 -50.62 15.57 7.28
C PHE A 5 -49.78 16.81 6.99
N ILE A 6 -50.47 17.95 7.01
CA ILE A 6 -50.02 19.30 6.66
C ILE A 6 -50.09 20.16 7.94
N VAL A 7 -49.29 21.25 7.99
CA VAL A 7 -49.52 22.56 8.64
C VAL A 7 -48.78 22.76 10.01
N PRO A 8 -48.27 23.97 10.41
CA PRO A 8 -47.72 25.14 9.69
C PRO A 8 -46.43 25.79 10.29
N ALA A 9 -45.80 26.66 9.47
CA ALA A 9 -45.20 28.00 9.69
C ALA A 9 -44.61 28.44 11.07
N LEU A 10 -43.45 29.14 11.08
CA LEU A 10 -43.38 30.63 10.98
C LEU A 10 -41.93 31.19 11.12
N ALA A 11 -41.65 32.21 10.30
CA ALA A 11 -40.78 33.38 10.51
C ALA A 11 -39.24 33.31 10.38
N ALA A 12 -38.76 34.29 9.61
CA ALA A 12 -37.40 34.62 9.21
C ALA A 12 -36.67 35.54 10.21
N ALA A 13 -35.33 35.62 10.06
CA ALA A 13 -34.59 36.88 10.25
C ALA A 13 -33.30 36.88 9.43
N LEU A 14 -33.10 38.00 8.71
CA LEU A 14 -31.94 38.44 7.94
C LEU A 14 -30.82 38.99 8.85
N PHE A 15 -29.71 39.40 8.20
CA PHE A 15 -28.60 40.30 8.60
C PHE A 15 -27.25 39.57 8.82
N LEU A 16 -26.08 40.01 8.36
CA LEU A 16 -25.58 41.11 7.51
C LEU A 16 -24.20 40.68 6.97
N ALA A 17 -23.85 41.16 5.78
CA ALA A 17 -22.48 41.14 5.27
C ALA A 17 -21.57 42.10 6.07
N ALA A 18 -20.32 41.70 6.27
CA ALA A 18 -19.25 42.59 6.72
C ALA A 18 -18.03 42.44 5.78
N CYS A 19 -17.91 43.39 4.85
CA CYS A 19 -16.65 43.77 4.23
C CYS A 19 -15.83 44.58 5.24
N GLY A 20 -14.55 44.26 5.38
CA GLY A 20 -13.56 45.09 6.07
C GLY A 20 -12.25 45.05 5.29
N GLY A 21 -12.03 46.08 4.46
CA GLY A 21 -10.79 46.29 3.72
C GLY A 21 -9.73 46.98 4.57
N GLY A 22 -8.47 46.76 4.21
CA GLY A 22 -7.29 47.45 4.73
C GLY A 22 -6.17 47.38 3.71
N GLU A 23 -5.96 48.48 2.99
CA GLU A 23 -4.95 48.65 1.96
C GLU A 23 -3.75 49.43 2.55
N ASN A 24 -2.52 48.99 2.28
CA ASN A 24 -1.36 49.89 2.12
C ASN A 24 -0.08 49.15 1.64
N LYS A 25 0.26 49.42 0.39
CA LYS A 25 1.55 49.96 -0.11
C LYS A 25 2.88 49.34 0.34
N ASN A 26 3.60 48.91 -0.70
CA ASN A 26 4.99 49.25 -1.01
C ASN A 26 6.09 48.51 -0.24
N ALA A 27 6.78 47.58 -0.92
CA ALA A 27 8.23 47.66 -1.11
C ALA A 27 8.70 46.51 -2.00
N THR A 28 9.33 46.89 -3.10
CA THR A 28 10.28 46.13 -3.88
C THR A 28 11.29 45.42 -2.98
N HIS A 29 11.50 44.12 -3.20
CA HIS A 29 12.73 43.43 -2.80
C HIS A 29 13.10 42.46 -3.92
N GLU A 30 13.99 42.91 -4.80
CA GLU A 30 14.96 42.03 -5.43
C GLU A 30 15.96 41.62 -4.34
N HIS A 31 16.19 40.32 -4.14
CA HIS A 31 17.53 39.74 -3.99
C HIS A 31 17.46 38.20 -3.94
N GLU A 32 18.41 37.60 -4.65
CA GLU A 32 19.10 36.33 -4.34
C GLU A 32 18.39 35.01 -4.60
N GLU A 33 18.57 34.56 -5.84
CA GLU A 33 19.18 33.26 -6.13
C GLU A 33 20.04 32.75 -4.96
N THR A 34 19.46 31.87 -4.14
CA THR A 34 20.22 31.00 -3.24
C THR A 34 19.99 29.58 -3.68
N ALA A 35 21.05 29.00 -4.25
CA ALA A 35 21.16 27.59 -4.53
C ALA A 35 20.91 26.80 -3.23
N ALA A 36 19.71 26.22 -3.12
CA ALA A 36 19.42 25.23 -2.10
C ALA A 36 20.19 23.96 -2.47
N SER A 37 21.34 23.80 -1.81
CA SER A 37 22.08 22.55 -1.72
C SER A 37 21.11 21.46 -1.27
N SER A 38 20.75 20.56 -2.20
CA SER A 38 19.95 19.38 -1.94
C SER A 38 20.76 18.43 -1.05
N THR A 39 20.64 18.61 0.26
CA THR A 39 20.96 17.57 1.22
C THR A 39 19.95 16.44 1.00
N PRO A 40 20.36 15.21 0.67
CA PRO A 40 19.42 14.08 0.64
C PRO A 40 18.80 13.97 2.03
N ALA A 41 17.47 14.09 2.09
CA ALA A 41 16.72 13.77 3.29
C ALA A 41 16.91 12.26 3.55
N GLU A 42 17.79 11.92 4.48
CA GLU A 42 17.87 10.56 5.03
C GLU A 42 16.49 10.22 5.60
N THR A 43 15.81 9.27 4.96
CA THR A 43 14.49 8.80 5.38
C THR A 43 14.63 7.98 6.67
N PRO A 44 14.08 8.44 7.82
CA PRO A 44 14.27 7.76 9.11
C PRO A 44 13.60 6.39 9.20
N ALA A 45 12.66 6.05 8.30
CA ALA A 45 11.89 4.82 8.37
C ALA A 45 12.67 3.56 7.93
N ALA A 46 13.61 3.69 7.00
CA ALA A 46 14.38 2.55 6.47
C ALA A 46 15.36 1.95 7.51
N ALA A 47 15.88 2.78 8.43
CA ALA A 47 16.93 2.41 9.39
C ALA A 47 16.44 1.61 10.62
N THR A 48 15.16 1.23 10.69
CA THR A 48 14.57 0.58 11.88
C THR A 48 14.18 -0.88 11.69
N VAL A 49 14.32 -1.44 10.48
CA VAL A 49 14.01 -2.86 10.22
C VAL A 49 15.24 -3.72 10.52
N PRO A 50 15.21 -4.63 11.51
CA PRO A 50 16.37 -5.46 11.85
C PRO A 50 16.86 -6.29 10.65
N GLY A 51 18.17 -6.29 10.40
CA GLY A 51 18.80 -7.08 9.35
C GLY A 51 18.83 -6.41 7.98
N ILE A 52 18.17 -5.25 7.79
CA ILE A 52 18.13 -4.53 6.52
C ILE A 52 19.50 -4.05 6.04
N GLU A 53 20.43 -3.85 6.98
CA GLU A 53 21.83 -3.50 6.73
C GLU A 53 22.58 -4.59 5.95
N ASN A 54 22.11 -5.84 6.02
CA ASN A 54 22.71 -6.98 5.34
C ASN A 54 22.03 -7.31 3.99
N VAL A 55 20.93 -6.63 3.66
CA VAL A 55 20.18 -6.83 2.41
C VAL A 55 20.75 -5.91 1.34
N GLN A 56 20.93 -6.40 0.11
CA GLN A 56 21.36 -5.57 -1.01
C GLN A 56 20.17 -4.93 -1.70
N VAL A 57 20.35 -3.72 -2.23
CA VAL A 57 19.34 -3.05 -3.06
C VAL A 57 19.12 -3.87 -4.34
N THR A 58 17.87 -4.13 -4.69
CA THR A 58 17.50 -4.82 -5.93
C THR A 58 16.36 -4.08 -6.65
N SER A 59 16.28 -4.24 -7.97
CA SER A 59 15.11 -3.89 -8.78
C SER A 59 14.28 -5.12 -9.16
N HIS A 60 14.73 -6.32 -8.79
CA HIS A 60 14.04 -7.59 -9.03
C HIS A 60 13.99 -8.41 -7.74
N ILE A 61 12.77 -8.63 -7.26
CA ILE A 61 12.43 -9.49 -6.13
C ILE A 61 12.09 -10.89 -6.67
N GLU A 62 12.90 -11.87 -6.31
CA GLU A 62 12.60 -13.29 -6.55
C GLU A 62 12.11 -13.92 -5.25
N LEU A 63 10.86 -14.38 -5.27
CA LEU A 63 10.14 -14.90 -4.12
C LEU A 63 9.60 -16.30 -4.42
N GLN A 64 9.79 -17.23 -3.49
CA GLN A 64 9.23 -18.58 -3.56
C GLN A 64 8.26 -18.81 -2.43
N ALA A 65 7.12 -19.41 -2.74
CA ALA A 65 6.13 -19.88 -1.76
C ALA A 65 6.11 -21.42 -1.73
N SER A 66 6.01 -22.01 -0.54
CA SER A 66 5.97 -23.46 -0.35
C SER A 66 4.76 -23.94 0.47
N ASP A 67 4.53 -25.25 0.44
CA ASP A 67 3.45 -25.93 1.20
C ASP A 67 3.57 -25.78 2.73
N ASP A 68 4.71 -25.29 3.24
CA ASP A 68 4.92 -24.97 4.66
C ASP A 68 4.31 -23.62 5.07
N MET A 69 3.52 -22.99 4.19
CA MET A 69 2.93 -21.66 4.38
C MET A 69 4.00 -20.62 4.72
N ARG A 70 5.06 -20.60 3.91
CA ARG A 70 6.18 -19.65 4.02
C ARG A 70 6.62 -19.12 2.68
N PHE A 71 7.09 -17.87 2.71
CA PHE A 71 8.00 -17.36 1.71
C PHE A 71 9.43 -17.75 2.05
N ASP A 72 10.29 -17.93 1.05
CA ASP A 72 11.72 -18.20 1.25
C ASP A 72 12.50 -17.00 1.80
N LYS A 73 11.98 -15.79 1.56
CA LYS A 73 12.52 -14.51 2.02
C LYS A 73 11.39 -13.61 2.52
N ASP A 74 11.69 -12.84 3.55
CA ASP A 74 10.75 -11.93 4.21
C ASP A 74 11.24 -10.48 4.25
N LEU A 75 12.41 -10.17 3.69
CA LEU A 75 12.98 -8.83 3.69
C LEU A 75 13.66 -8.49 2.37
N PHE A 76 13.24 -7.38 1.76
CA PHE A 76 13.82 -6.84 0.55
C PHE A 76 14.15 -5.36 0.72
N LYS A 77 15.14 -4.90 -0.05
CA LYS A 77 15.50 -3.49 -0.16
C LYS A 77 15.47 -3.05 -1.61
N VAL A 78 14.78 -1.95 -1.88
CA VAL A 78 14.61 -1.38 -3.21
C VAL A 78 14.77 0.14 -3.14
N LYS A 79 14.90 0.81 -4.28
CA LYS A 79 14.90 2.28 -4.34
C LYS A 79 13.49 2.83 -4.49
N ALA A 80 13.17 3.85 -3.70
CA ALA A 80 11.92 4.58 -3.86
C ALA A 80 11.86 5.30 -5.22
N GLY A 81 10.68 5.32 -5.83
CA GLY A 81 10.42 5.95 -7.12
C GLY A 81 10.93 5.16 -8.34
N GLU A 82 11.74 4.12 -8.14
CA GLU A 82 12.17 3.23 -9.23
C GLU A 82 11.16 2.09 -9.46
N LYS A 83 11.16 1.53 -10.67
CA LYS A 83 10.35 0.36 -11.00
C LYS A 83 10.97 -0.89 -10.39
N VAL A 84 10.15 -1.65 -9.70
CA VAL A 84 10.48 -2.94 -9.10
C VAL A 84 9.69 -4.03 -9.81
N LYS A 85 10.36 -5.12 -10.13
CA LYS A 85 9.77 -6.37 -10.60
C LYS A 85 9.72 -7.36 -9.45
N LEU A 86 8.59 -8.02 -9.26
CA LEU A 86 8.46 -9.14 -8.33
C LEU A 86 8.02 -10.37 -9.11
N THR A 87 8.79 -11.45 -9.00
CA THR A 87 8.44 -12.77 -9.52
C THR A 87 8.14 -13.69 -8.35
N LEU A 88 6.91 -14.19 -8.29
CA LEU A 88 6.52 -15.24 -7.36
C LEU A 88 6.56 -16.58 -8.07
N LYS A 89 7.08 -17.61 -7.40
CA LYS A 89 6.95 -19.01 -7.82
C LYS A 89 6.40 -19.84 -6.67
N ASN A 90 5.33 -20.60 -6.93
CA ASN A 90 4.89 -21.63 -6.00
C ASN A 90 5.69 -22.92 -6.26
N VAL A 91 6.55 -23.29 -5.31
CA VAL A 91 7.39 -24.51 -5.37
C VAL A 91 6.76 -25.69 -4.62
N GLY A 92 5.59 -25.49 -4.03
CA GLY A 92 4.77 -26.53 -3.41
C GLY A 92 4.19 -27.52 -4.41
N GLN A 93 3.50 -28.53 -3.88
CA GLN A 93 2.88 -29.63 -4.62
C GLN A 93 1.38 -29.73 -4.34
N GLN A 94 0.85 -28.99 -3.36
CA GLN A 94 -0.55 -29.05 -2.95
C GLN A 94 -1.48 -28.27 -3.91
N PRO A 95 -2.71 -28.75 -4.17
CA PRO A 95 -3.66 -28.07 -5.07
C PRO A 95 -3.92 -26.60 -4.71
N ILE A 96 -4.15 -25.76 -5.73
CA ILE A 96 -4.40 -24.31 -5.60
C ILE A 96 -5.60 -24.01 -4.69
N GLU A 97 -6.61 -24.89 -4.68
CA GLU A 97 -7.81 -24.72 -3.86
C GLU A 97 -7.54 -24.87 -2.36
N SER A 98 -6.46 -25.56 -1.98
CA SER A 98 -6.08 -25.85 -0.59
C SER A 98 -4.81 -25.15 -0.13
N MET A 99 -3.89 -24.85 -1.03
CA MET A 99 -2.57 -24.28 -0.75
C MET A 99 -2.10 -23.37 -1.88
N GLY A 100 -3.03 -22.53 -2.35
CA GLY A 100 -2.71 -21.48 -3.29
C GLY A 100 -1.88 -20.39 -2.63
N HIS A 101 -0.95 -19.80 -3.38
CA HIS A 101 -0.14 -18.68 -2.91
C HIS A 101 -0.17 -17.53 -3.90
N ASN A 102 -0.32 -16.31 -3.37
CA ASN A 102 -0.13 -15.07 -4.09
C ASN A 102 0.81 -14.17 -3.28
N ALA A 103 1.27 -13.08 -3.87
CA ALA A 103 1.96 -12.01 -3.18
C ALA A 103 1.20 -10.70 -3.44
N VAL A 104 0.78 -10.04 -2.37
CA VAL A 104 0.10 -8.75 -2.39
C VAL A 104 1.00 -7.73 -1.72
N VAL A 105 1.42 -6.70 -2.46
CA VAL A 105 2.20 -5.57 -1.93
C VAL A 105 1.21 -4.51 -1.48
N LEU A 106 1.28 -4.14 -0.20
CA LEU A 106 0.34 -3.24 0.45
C LEU A 106 0.95 -1.85 0.64
N ASP A 107 0.09 -0.83 0.62
CA ASP A 107 0.46 0.51 1.04
C ASP A 107 0.79 0.56 2.54
N GLN A 108 1.61 1.54 2.91
CA GLN A 108 2.12 1.69 4.27
C GLN A 108 0.97 1.86 5.27
N GLY A 109 1.04 1.14 6.40
CA GLY A 109 0.05 1.23 7.47
C GLY A 109 -1.28 0.51 7.19
N THR A 110 -1.35 -0.31 6.14
CA THR A 110 -2.50 -1.20 5.91
C THR A 110 -2.67 -2.17 7.07
N ASP A 111 -3.89 -2.27 7.61
CA ASP A 111 -4.21 -3.27 8.64
C ASP A 111 -4.33 -4.65 8.00
N ILE A 112 -3.27 -5.47 8.14
CA ILE A 112 -3.19 -6.83 7.57
C ILE A 112 -4.29 -7.74 8.12
N ALA A 113 -4.67 -7.61 9.39
CA ALA A 113 -5.69 -8.48 9.98
C ALA A 113 -7.08 -8.16 9.41
N ALA A 114 -7.39 -6.87 9.27
CA ALA A 114 -8.61 -6.42 8.60
C ALA A 114 -8.61 -6.83 7.11
N PHE A 115 -7.48 -6.68 6.42
CA PHE A 115 -7.30 -7.12 5.03
C PHE A 115 -7.58 -8.62 4.90
N GLY A 116 -6.94 -9.45 5.74
CA GLY A 116 -7.09 -10.90 5.74
C GLY A 116 -8.53 -11.35 6.00
N GLY A 117 -9.27 -10.62 6.86
CA GLY A 117 -10.68 -10.86 7.12
C GLY A 117 -11.59 -10.62 5.91
N GLU A 118 -11.31 -9.61 5.10
CA GLU A 118 -12.04 -9.36 3.85
C GLU A 118 -11.56 -10.26 2.70
N ALA A 119 -10.26 -10.54 2.62
CA ALA A 119 -9.67 -11.44 1.63
C ALA A 119 -10.32 -12.83 1.65
N PHE A 120 -10.63 -13.34 2.84
CA PHE A 120 -11.37 -14.60 3.03
C PHE A 120 -12.68 -14.67 2.22
N LYS A 121 -13.36 -13.54 2.02
CA LYS A 121 -14.64 -13.45 1.32
C LYS A 121 -14.48 -13.32 -0.20
N ALA A 122 -13.29 -12.95 -0.68
CA ALA A 122 -13.01 -12.63 -2.08
C ALA A 122 -12.50 -13.85 -2.87
N LYS A 123 -13.08 -15.04 -2.64
CA LYS A 123 -12.61 -16.30 -3.25
C LYS A 123 -12.55 -16.25 -4.78
N ASP A 124 -13.59 -15.69 -5.40
CA ASP A 124 -13.72 -15.62 -6.85
C ASP A 124 -12.77 -14.59 -7.49
N ASP A 125 -12.22 -13.69 -6.66
CA ASP A 125 -11.25 -12.66 -7.03
C ASP A 125 -9.84 -13.02 -6.51
N GLU A 126 -9.49 -14.31 -6.48
CA GLU A 126 -8.17 -14.79 -6.07
C GLU A 126 -7.75 -14.36 -4.64
N TYR A 127 -8.74 -14.14 -3.77
CA TYR A 127 -8.59 -13.60 -2.43
C TYR A 127 -8.02 -12.18 -2.40
N ILE A 128 -8.38 -11.37 -3.39
CA ILE A 128 -8.06 -9.94 -3.48
C ILE A 128 -9.33 -9.13 -3.15
N PRO A 129 -9.46 -8.59 -1.93
CA PRO A 129 -10.67 -7.90 -1.52
C PRO A 129 -10.76 -6.50 -2.15
N SER A 130 -11.81 -6.28 -2.96
CA SER A 130 -12.07 -4.98 -3.61
C SER A 130 -12.28 -3.83 -2.61
N THR A 131 -12.67 -4.12 -1.37
CA THR A 131 -12.78 -3.15 -0.27
C THR A 131 -11.43 -2.55 0.14
N PHE A 132 -10.32 -3.21 -0.19
CA PHE A 132 -8.95 -2.75 0.05
C PHE A 132 -8.22 -2.31 -1.23
N ALA A 133 -8.93 -2.12 -2.35
CA ALA A 133 -8.29 -1.79 -3.63
C ALA A 133 -7.34 -0.58 -3.56
N SER A 134 -7.66 0.44 -2.75
CA SER A 134 -6.79 1.61 -2.55
C SER A 134 -5.54 1.35 -1.70
N SER A 135 -5.51 0.24 -0.96
CA SER A 135 -4.40 -0.19 -0.11
C SER A 135 -3.49 -1.21 -0.80
N ILE A 136 -3.85 -1.67 -2.01
CA ILE A 136 -3.06 -2.63 -2.77
C ILE A 136 -2.25 -1.88 -3.82
N ILE A 137 -0.92 -1.97 -3.74
CA ILE A 137 0.00 -1.38 -4.72
C ILE A 137 0.07 -2.27 -5.96
N ALA A 138 0.24 -3.57 -5.75
CA ALA A 138 0.25 -4.59 -6.80
C ALA A 138 0.03 -5.97 -6.18
N HIS A 139 -0.43 -6.92 -6.99
CA HIS A 139 -0.54 -8.31 -6.56
C HIS A 139 -0.35 -9.27 -7.73
N THR A 140 0.21 -10.45 -7.44
CA THR A 140 0.24 -11.56 -8.39
C THR A 140 -1.14 -12.22 -8.48
N LYS A 141 -1.30 -13.10 -9.47
CA LYS A 141 -2.35 -14.12 -9.48
C LYS A 141 -2.20 -15.09 -8.30
N LEU A 142 -3.25 -15.85 -8.03
CA LEU A 142 -3.16 -17.01 -7.16
C LEU A 142 -2.49 -18.17 -7.90
N LEU A 143 -1.42 -18.72 -7.32
CA LEU A 143 -0.60 -19.74 -7.92
C LEU A 143 -0.79 -21.09 -7.22
N GLY A 144 -1.07 -22.11 -8.02
CA GLY A 144 -0.93 -23.51 -7.67
C GLY A 144 0.47 -24.07 -7.93
N PRO A 145 0.67 -25.39 -7.78
CA PRO A 145 1.96 -26.04 -7.86
C PRO A 145 2.74 -25.75 -9.15
N GLY A 146 4.00 -25.35 -8.99
CA GLY A 146 4.92 -25.10 -10.10
C GLY A 146 4.63 -23.86 -10.93
N GLN A 147 3.54 -23.14 -10.65
CA GLN A 147 3.19 -21.92 -11.35
C GLN A 147 4.06 -20.74 -10.89
N SER A 148 4.18 -19.76 -11.76
CA SER A 148 4.88 -18.51 -11.51
C SER A 148 4.14 -17.34 -12.16
N ASP A 149 4.22 -16.18 -11.53
CA ASP A 149 3.66 -14.93 -12.05
C ASP A 149 4.59 -13.76 -11.71
N GLU A 150 4.53 -12.73 -12.54
CA GLU A 150 5.41 -11.56 -12.46
C GLU A 150 4.59 -10.28 -12.48
N ILE A 151 4.91 -9.37 -11.57
CA ILE A 151 4.29 -8.05 -11.46
C ILE A 151 5.35 -6.96 -11.45
N GLU A 152 4.99 -5.79 -11.96
CA GLU A 152 5.82 -4.60 -11.91
C GLU A 152 5.08 -3.49 -11.17
N PHE A 153 5.77 -2.80 -10.27
CA PHE A 153 5.21 -1.70 -9.50
C PHE A 153 6.28 -0.67 -9.14
N THR A 154 5.84 0.46 -8.59
CA THR A 154 6.73 1.50 -8.06
C THR A 154 6.28 1.84 -6.65
N LEU A 155 7.23 2.00 -5.73
CA LEU A 155 6.99 2.49 -4.39
C LEU A 155 7.33 3.98 -4.35
N PRO A 156 6.36 4.89 -4.42
CA PRO A 156 6.63 6.31 -4.71
C PRO A 156 7.31 7.04 -3.56
N LYS A 157 7.18 6.52 -2.33
CA LYS A 157 7.75 7.11 -1.12
C LYS A 157 8.71 6.12 -0.48
N ALA A 158 9.79 6.63 0.08
CA ALA A 158 10.64 5.84 0.95
C ALA A 158 9.86 5.38 2.21
N GLY A 159 10.29 4.27 2.79
CA GLY A 159 9.69 3.67 3.97
C GLY A 159 9.47 2.16 3.85
N VAL A 160 8.67 1.61 4.75
CA VAL A 160 8.48 0.17 4.90
C VAL A 160 7.11 -0.22 4.40
N TYR A 161 7.08 -1.07 3.38
CA TYR A 161 5.87 -1.64 2.81
C TYR A 161 5.78 -3.11 3.21
N GLU A 162 4.57 -3.58 3.40
CA GLU A 162 4.34 -4.99 3.75
C GLU A 162 3.89 -5.74 2.51
N PHE A 163 4.35 -6.97 2.37
CA PHE A 163 3.81 -7.90 1.39
C PHE A 163 3.33 -9.16 2.08
N ILE A 164 2.23 -9.73 1.61
CA ILE A 164 1.58 -10.88 2.22
C ILE A 164 1.11 -11.89 1.18
N CYS A 165 0.84 -13.12 1.61
CA CYS A 165 -0.09 -14.00 0.92
C CYS A 165 -1.50 -13.80 1.50
N SER A 166 -2.48 -13.47 0.65
CA SER A 166 -3.86 -13.23 1.07
C SER A 166 -4.75 -14.48 1.05
N PHE A 167 -4.22 -15.63 0.62
CA PHE A 167 -4.96 -16.89 0.70
C PHE A 167 -5.43 -17.15 2.15
N PRO A 168 -6.65 -17.67 2.36
CA PRO A 168 -7.23 -17.86 3.69
C PRO A 168 -6.28 -18.48 4.72
N GLY A 169 -5.98 -17.72 5.78
CA GLY A 169 -5.15 -18.18 6.90
C GLY A 169 -3.64 -18.05 6.69
N HIS A 170 -3.16 -17.67 5.50
CA HIS A 170 -1.73 -17.61 5.18
C HIS A 170 -1.06 -16.32 5.66
N TRP A 171 -1.77 -15.18 5.63
CA TRP A 171 -1.23 -13.85 5.95
C TRP A 171 -0.56 -13.74 7.34
N GLY A 172 -0.93 -14.60 8.29
CA GLY A 172 -0.33 -14.61 9.63
C GLY A 172 1.15 -15.01 9.62
N THR A 173 1.57 -15.88 8.71
CA THR A 173 2.95 -16.39 8.61
C THR A 173 3.62 -16.04 7.29
N MET A 174 2.86 -15.90 6.21
CA MET A 174 3.34 -15.55 4.88
C MET A 174 3.28 -14.05 4.68
N GLN A 175 4.20 -13.36 5.32
CA GLN A 175 4.35 -11.92 5.22
C GLN A 175 5.82 -11.52 5.31
N GLY A 176 6.13 -10.34 4.78
CA GLY A 176 7.46 -9.75 4.86
C GLY A 176 7.42 -8.26 4.59
N LYS A 177 8.60 -7.65 4.50
CA LYS A 177 8.79 -6.22 4.35
C LYS A 177 9.63 -5.90 3.11
N ILE A 178 9.21 -4.87 2.37
CA ILE A 178 10.00 -4.22 1.34
C ILE A 178 10.36 -2.83 1.86
N VAL A 179 11.65 -2.58 2.07
CA VAL A 179 12.15 -1.27 2.45
C VAL A 179 12.51 -0.51 1.19
N ALA A 180 11.83 0.59 0.94
CA ALA A 180 12.16 1.54 -0.12
C ALA A 180 13.01 2.67 0.48
N GLU A 181 14.21 2.88 -0.06
CA GLU A 181 15.12 3.98 0.34
C GLU A 181 15.31 5.04 -0.74
#